data_AF-A0A967Z675-F1
#
_entry.id   AF-A0A967Z675-F1
#
_cell.length_a   1.000
_cell.length_b   1.000
_cell.length_c   1.000
_cell.angle_alpha   90.00
_cell.angle_beta   90.00
_cell.angle_gamma   90.00
#
_symmetry.space_group_name_H-M   'P 1'
#
loop_
_entity.id
_entity.type
_entity.pdbx_description
1 polymer ?
#
loop_
_entity_poly.entity_id
_entity_poly.type
_entity_poly.pdbx_seq_one_letter_code
_entity_poly.pdbx_strand_id
1 'polypeptide(L)' 'MNKGESMKQAFKASAVETMTSVLIGLLVSWLITFYALPLWGLEPSPAQSLSITAVYTAASFARQLFVRRLFA' A
#
# COMPACT_ATOMS: atom_id res chain seq x y z
N MET A 1 32.87 13.51 5.33
CA MET A 1 31.79 12.63 4.83
C MET A 1 31.51 12.98 3.38
N ASN A 2 31.69 12.05 2.44
CA ASN A 2 31.65 12.35 1.01
C ASN A 2 30.19 12.49 0.52
N LYS A 3 29.91 13.49 -0.33
CA LYS A 3 28.55 13.85 -0.79
C LYS A 3 27.82 12.66 -1.45
N GLY A 4 28.57 11.74 -2.07
CA GLY A 4 28.05 10.52 -2.70
C GLY A 4 27.57 9.43 -1.74
N GLU A 5 28.07 9.40 -0.50
CA GLU A 5 27.61 8.45 0.53
C GLU A 5 26.33 8.95 1.22
N SER A 6 26.20 10.27 1.39
CA SER A 6 25.01 10.93 1.95
C SER A 6 23.76 10.71 1.08
N MET A 7 23.88 10.86 -0.25
CA MET A 7 22.75 10.59 -1.15
C MET A 7 22.33 9.11 -1.16
N LYS A 8 23.29 8.17 -1.14
CA LYS A 8 22.97 6.74 -1.06
C LYS A 8 22.28 6.36 0.25
N GLN A 9 22.67 6.97 1.37
CA GLN A 9 22.02 6.78 2.67
C GLN A 9 20.61 7.38 2.69
N ALA A 10 20.42 8.61 2.19
CA ALA A 10 19.11 9.23 2.07
C ALA A 10 18.16 8.41 1.14
N PHE A 11 18.69 7.85 0.06
CA PHE A 11 17.92 7.01 -0.86
C PHE A 11 17.51 5.66 -0.26
N LYS A 12 18.41 5.00 0.48
CA LYS A 12 18.12 3.74 1.19
C LYS A 12 17.14 3.95 2.34
N ALA A 13 17.32 5.02 3.12
CA ALA A 13 16.39 5.40 4.17
C ALA A 13 14.99 5.66 3.60
N SER A 14 14.91 6.41 2.49
CA SER A 14 13.65 6.71 1.79
C SER A 14 12.96 5.46 1.24
N ALA A 15 13.71 4.47 0.72
CA ALA A 15 13.14 3.23 0.21
C ALA A 15 12.52 2.37 1.34
N VAL A 16 13.22 2.24 2.48
CA VAL A 16 12.72 1.48 3.64
C VAL A 16 11.51 2.18 4.27
N GLU A 17 11.56 3.51 4.38
CA GLU A 17 10.44 4.32 4.87
C GLU A 17 9.20 4.22 3.97
N THR A 18 9.42 4.29 2.64
CA THR A 18 8.34 4.12 1.65
C THR A 18 7.74 2.72 1.74
N MET A 19 8.57 1.69 1.82
CA MET A 19 8.09 0.30 1.91
C MET A 19 7.36 0.03 3.21
N THR A 20 7.85 0.58 4.33
CA THR A 20 7.19 0.49 5.63
C THR A 20 5.83 1.19 5.59
N SER A 21 5.74 2.37 4.98
CA SER A 21 4.48 3.10 4.81
C SER A 21 3.47 2.32 3.96
N VAL A 22 3.93 1.67 2.89
CA VAL A 22 3.07 0.80 2.05
C VAL A 22 2.59 -0.41 2.84
N LEU A 23 3.47 -1.07 3.60
CA LEU A 23 3.10 -2.24 4.42
C LEU A 23 2.11 -1.87 5.52
N ILE A 24 2.31 -0.74 6.21
CA ILE A 24 1.38 -0.23 7.21
C ILE A 24 0.04 0.09 6.57
N GLY A 25 0.03 0.79 5.42
CA GLY A 25 -1.20 1.10 4.70
C GLY A 25 -1.97 -0.15 4.26
N LEU A 26 -1.25 -1.18 3.78
CA LEU A 26 -1.84 -2.46 3.41
C LEU A 26 -2.44 -3.19 4.62
N LEU A 27 -1.73 -3.22 5.75
CA LEU A 27 -2.20 -3.83 6.99
C LEU A 27 -3.43 -3.10 7.54
N VAL A 28 -3.43 -1.77 7.56
CA VAL A 28 -4.60 -0.97 7.98
C VAL A 28 -5.79 -1.23 7.05
N SER A 29 -5.57 -1.26 5.73
CA SER A 29 -6.62 -1.58 4.76
C SER A 29 -7.19 -2.98 4.98
N TRP A 30 -6.34 -3.96 5.29
CA TRP A 30 -6.76 -5.33 5.57
C TRP A 30 -7.60 -5.44 6.84
N LEU A 31 -7.19 -4.77 7.92
CA LEU A 31 -7.93 -4.74 9.17
C LEU A 31 -9.29 -4.03 9.01
N ILE A 32 -9.34 -2.90 8.31
CA ILE A 32 -10.61 -2.22 8.01
C ILE A 32 -11.49 -3.15 7.19
N THR A 33 -10.95 -3.83 6.18
CA THR A 33 -11.72 -4.79 5.37
C THR A 33 -12.29 -5.90 6.26
N PHE A 34 -11.48 -6.50 7.13
CA PHE A 34 -11.95 -7.59 8.00
C PHE A 34 -12.97 -7.15 9.05
N TYR A 35 -12.79 -5.99 9.69
CA TYR A 35 -13.67 -5.54 10.77
C TYR A 35 -14.86 -4.70 10.32
N ALA A 36 -14.73 -3.96 9.21
CA ALA A 36 -15.78 -3.10 8.72
C ALA A 36 -16.78 -3.87 7.83
N LEU A 37 -16.34 -4.79 6.97
CA LEU A 37 -17.27 -5.57 6.12
C LEU A 37 -18.42 -6.25 6.90
N PRO A 38 -18.20 -6.80 8.11
CA PRO A 38 -19.27 -7.33 8.94
C PRO A 38 -20.38 -6.32 9.29
N LEU A 39 -20.09 -5.02 9.31
CA LEU A 39 -21.09 -3.97 9.52
C LEU A 39 -22.15 -3.93 8.40
N TRP A 40 -21.84 -4.49 7.23
CA TRP A 40 -22.76 -4.65 6.10
C TRP A 40 -23.28 -6.08 5.95
N GLY A 41 -23.13 -6.92 6.97
CA GLY A 41 -23.57 -8.33 6.95
C GLY A 41 -22.68 -9.25 6.11
N LEU A 42 -21.50 -8.79 5.72
CA LEU A 42 -20.50 -9.59 5.01
C LEU A 42 -19.45 -10.03 6.01
N GLU A 43 -19.39 -11.32 6.34
CA GLU A 43 -18.38 -11.87 7.27
C GLU A 43 -17.23 -12.53 6.50
N PRO A 44 -16.23 -11.77 6.02
CA PRO A 44 -15.10 -12.34 5.34
C PRO A 44 -14.18 -13.05 6.34
N SER A 45 -13.72 -14.24 5.97
CA SER A 45 -12.56 -14.84 6.62
C SER A 45 -11.31 -13.97 6.46
N PRO A 46 -10.26 -14.14 7.30
CA PRO A 46 -9.03 -13.36 7.20
C PRO A 46 -8.38 -13.43 5.80
N ALA A 47 -8.43 -14.61 5.17
CA ALA A 47 -7.93 -14.83 3.81
C ALA A 47 -8.75 -14.07 2.75
N GLN A 48 -10.07 -13.99 2.91
CA GLN A 48 -10.94 -13.21 2.02
C GLN A 48 -10.71 -11.71 2.17
N SER A 49 -10.52 -11.21 3.39
CA SER A 49 -10.16 -9.81 3.59
C SER A 49 -8.82 -9.47 2.94
N LEU A 50 -7.87 -10.42 2.97
CA LEU A 50 -6.54 -10.21 2.38
C LEU A 50 -6.63 -10.16 0.86
N SER A 51 -7.42 -11.02 0.24
CA SER A 51 -7.63 -11.00 -1.21
C SER A 51 -8.37 -9.74 -1.67
N ILE A 52 -9.41 -9.30 -0.95
CA ILE A 52 -10.12 -8.04 -1.24
C ILE A 52 -9.15 -6.86 -1.18
N THR A 53 -8.35 -6.80 -0.11
CA THR A 53 -7.36 -5.74 0.09
C THR A 53 -6.32 -5.75 -1.02
N ALA A 54 -5.79 -6.92 -1.39
CA ALA A 54 -4.81 -7.08 -2.46
C ALA A 54 -5.35 -6.62 -3.81
N VAL A 55 -6.61 -6.97 -4.14
CA VAL A 55 -7.27 -6.52 -5.37
C VAL A 55 -7.42 -5.00 -5.38
N TYR A 56 -7.86 -4.39 -4.27
CA TYR A 56 -7.95 -2.93 -4.16
C TYR A 56 -6.59 -2.24 -4.29
N THR A 57 -5.54 -2.81 -3.68
CA THR A 57 -4.17 -2.31 -3.83
C THR A 57 -3.72 -2.35 -5.29
N ALA A 58 -3.92 -3.47 -5.99
CA ALA A 58 -3.59 -3.62 -7.40
C ALA A 58 -4.36 -2.61 -8.28
N ALA A 59 -5.67 -2.46 -8.05
CA ALA A 59 -6.50 -1.49 -8.76
C ALA A 59 -6.06 -0.04 -8.50
N SER A 60 -5.67 0.28 -7.25
CA SER A 60 -5.18 1.60 -6.87
C SER A 60 -3.85 1.94 -7.55
N PHE A 61 -2.95 0.98 -7.64
CA PHE A 61 -1.70 1.11 -8.41
C PHE A 61 -1.97 1.32 -9.90
N ALA A 62 -2.83 0.49 -10.50
CA ALA A 62 -3.21 0.64 -11.90
C ALA A 62 -3.78 2.04 -12.16
N ARG A 63 -4.73 2.49 -11.33
CA ARG A 63 -5.29 3.85 -11.41
C ARG A 63 -4.21 4.93 -11.34
N GLN A 64 -3.24 4.82 -10.45
CA GLN A 64 -2.14 5.80 -10.37
C GLN A 64 -1.31 5.82 -11.65
N LEU A 65 -1.03 4.67 -12.26
CA LEU A 65 -0.31 4.60 -13.53
C LEU A 65 -1.13 5.23 -14.65
N PHE A 66 -2.43 4.92 -14.76
CA PHE A 66 -3.32 5.53 -15.76
C PHE A 66 -3.41 7.05 -15.60
N VAL A 67 -3.66 7.55 -14.39
CA VAL A 67 -3.74 9.00 -14.11
C VAL A 67 -2.42 9.68 -14.48
N ARG A 68 -1.27 9.11 -14.08
CA ARG A 68 0.04 9.66 -14.49
C ARG A 68 0.21 9.73 -16.01
N ARG A 69 -0.37 8.81 -16.77
CA ARG A 69 -0.33 8.81 -18.24
C ARG A 69 -1.34 9.75 -18.90
N LEU A 70 -2.39 10.15 -18.20
CA LEU A 70 -3.36 11.14 -18.71
C LEU A 70 -2.88 12.58 -18.53
N PHE A 71 -2.03 12.83 -17.53
CA PHE A 71 -1.49 14.17 -17.23
C PHE A 71 -0.01 14.34 -17.65
N ALA A 72 0.57 13.39 -18.38
CA ALA A 72 1.90 13.46 -18.98
C ALA A 72 1.78 13.64 -20.49
#